data_AF-A0A131Z5N9-F1
#
_entry.id   AF-A0A131Z5N9-F1
#
_cell.length_a   1.000
_cell.length_b   1.000
_cell.length_c   1.000
_cell.angle_alpha   90.00
_cell.angle_beta   90.00
_cell.angle_gamma   90.00
#
_symmetry.space_group_name_H-M   'P 1'
#
loop_
_entity.id
_entity.type
_entity.pdbx_description
1 polymer ?
#
loop_
_entity_poly.entity_id
_entity_poly.type
_entity_poly.pdbx_seq_one_letter_code
_entity_poly.pdbx_strand_id
1 'polypeptide(L)'
;MAAAVVVGRSLLRSARQTVCINAVRFKSEEKPRLYTSMEYATGRERQELLAMAAGNDDPFDMKVFKRGPGTKDNPNLIPSHLEKRMIGCICEEDQTHINWMWLHRGDPKRCECGYWFKIVDAKPL
;
A
#
# COMPACT_ATOMS: atom_id res chain seq x y z
N MET A 1 58.80 -11.15 -56.80
CA MET A 1 58.90 -10.91 -55.33
C MET A 1 57.71 -10.12 -54.73
N ALA A 2 56.84 -9.46 -55.51
CA ALA A 2 55.71 -8.70 -54.97
C ALA A 2 54.50 -9.54 -54.50
N ALA A 3 54.23 -10.68 -55.15
CA ALA A 3 53.04 -11.51 -54.83
C ALA A 3 53.09 -12.17 -53.44
N ALA A 4 54.27 -12.57 -52.97
CA ALA A 4 54.45 -13.21 -51.66
C ALA A 4 54.20 -12.25 -50.48
N VAL A 5 54.48 -10.95 -50.66
CA VAL A 5 54.27 -9.92 -49.63
C VAL A 5 52.79 -9.59 -49.46
N VAL A 6 52.00 -9.65 -50.54
CA VAL A 6 50.55 -9.39 -50.50
C VAL A 6 49.82 -10.53 -49.78
N VAL A 7 50.17 -11.79 -50.06
CA VAL A 7 49.55 -12.95 -49.40
C VAL A 7 49.92 -13.04 -47.92
N GLY A 8 51.19 -12.76 -47.57
CA GLY A 8 51.64 -12.75 -46.17
C GLY A 8 50.97 -11.66 -45.32
N ARG A 9 50.69 -10.48 -45.91
CA ARG A 9 49.95 -9.40 -45.25
C ARG A 9 48.47 -9.71 -45.07
N SER A 10 47.84 -10.42 -46.00
CA SER A 10 46.43 -10.86 -45.89
C SER A 10 46.25 -11.91 -44.79
N LEU A 11 47.17 -12.86 -44.68
CA LEU A 11 47.12 -13.92 -43.65
C LEU A 11 47.40 -13.37 -42.24
N LEU A 12 48.35 -12.44 -42.09
CA LEU A 12 48.63 -11.78 -40.81
C LEU A 12 47.55 -10.79 -40.36
N ARG A 13 46.72 -10.27 -41.28
CA ARG A 13 45.58 -9.40 -40.95
C ARG A 13 44.35 -10.20 -40.50
N SER A 14 44.18 -11.42 -41.00
CA SER A 14 43.14 -12.35 -40.53
C SER A 14 43.42 -12.90 -39.12
N ALA A 15 44.70 -12.96 -38.72
CA ALA A 15 45.11 -13.48 -37.41
C ALA A 15 45.18 -12.41 -36.29
N ARG A 16 45.08 -11.12 -36.64
CA ARG A 16 45.16 -10.02 -35.67
C ARG A 16 43.78 -9.42 -35.41
N GLN A 17 43.27 -9.74 -34.23
CA GLN A 17 42.20 -9.04 -33.52
C GLN A 17 40.76 -9.26 -34.00
N THR A 18 40.36 -10.52 -34.16
CA THR A 18 39.13 -10.93 -33.48
C THR A 18 39.49 -11.31 -32.05
N VAL A 19 39.92 -10.34 -31.25
CA VAL A 19 39.84 -10.52 -29.81
C VAL A 19 38.35 -10.45 -29.53
N CYS A 20 37.71 -11.61 -29.54
CA CYS A 20 36.43 -11.78 -28.89
C CYS A 20 36.72 -11.45 -27.43
N ILE A 21 36.54 -10.18 -27.06
CA ILE A 21 36.24 -9.83 -25.68
C ILE A 21 34.93 -10.55 -25.44
N ASN A 22 35.02 -11.80 -24.99
CA ASN A 22 33.89 -12.48 -24.40
C ASN A 22 33.39 -11.49 -23.37
N ALA A 23 32.15 -11.01 -23.53
CA ALA A 23 31.50 -10.24 -22.49
C ALA A 23 31.40 -11.20 -21.30
N VAL A 24 32.44 -11.26 -20.49
CA VAL A 24 32.42 -11.96 -19.22
C VAL A 24 31.48 -11.12 -18.40
N ARG A 25 30.20 -11.51 -18.40
CA ARG A 25 29.24 -10.99 -17.45
C ARG A 25 29.82 -11.39 -16.10
N PHE A 26 30.46 -10.45 -15.41
CA PHE A 26 30.80 -10.60 -14.01
C PHE A 26 29.47 -10.90 -13.31
N LYS A 27 29.17 -12.18 -13.13
CA LYS A 27 28.12 -12.62 -12.24
C LYS A 27 28.70 -12.28 -10.88
N SER A 28 28.30 -11.14 -10.31
CA SER A 28 28.46 -10.98 -8.87
C SER A 28 27.87 -12.23 -8.24
N GLU A 29 28.64 -12.95 -7.43
CA GLU A 29 28.14 -14.14 -6.73
C GLU A 29 26.94 -13.79 -5.83
N GLU A 30 26.81 -12.51 -5.50
CA GLU A 30 25.60 -11.93 -4.91
C GLU A 30 24.43 -11.99 -5.89
N LYS A 31 23.38 -12.73 -5.48
CA LYS A 31 22.04 -12.63 -6.07
C LYS A 31 21.67 -11.15 -6.17
N PRO A 32 21.05 -10.69 -7.28
CA PRO A 32 20.51 -9.33 -7.33
C PRO A 32 19.52 -9.18 -6.16
N ARG A 33 19.87 -8.32 -5.19
CA ARG A 33 18.99 -8.03 -4.07
C ARG A 33 17.83 -7.20 -4.59
N LEU A 34 16.67 -7.82 -4.73
CA LEU A 34 15.43 -7.09 -4.93
C LEU A 34 15.03 -6.49 -3.57
N TYR A 35 14.72 -5.20 -3.55
CA TYR A 35 14.23 -4.52 -2.36
C TYR A 35 12.89 -5.12 -1.94
N THR A 36 12.69 -5.30 -0.64
CA THR A 36 11.39 -5.74 -0.12
C THR A 36 10.39 -4.59 -0.24
N SER A 37 9.09 -4.89 -0.37
CA SER A 37 8.03 -3.87 -0.43
C SER A 37 8.17 -2.81 0.68
N MET A 38 8.50 -3.22 1.92
CA MET A 38 8.74 -2.28 3.02
C MET A 38 9.98 -1.39 2.86
N GLU A 39 11.03 -1.84 2.17
CA GLU A 39 12.23 -1.04 1.92
C GLU A 39 12.00 -0.01 0.82
N TYR A 40 11.19 -0.36 -0.18
CA TYR A 40 10.92 0.47 -1.35
C TYR A 40 9.72 1.42 -1.18
N ALA A 41 8.71 1.00 -0.42
CA ALA A 41 7.49 1.79 -0.22
C ALA A 41 7.79 3.13 0.46
N THR A 42 7.14 4.18 -0.04
CA THR A 42 7.23 5.56 0.48
C THR A 42 5.85 6.15 0.70
N GLY A 43 5.77 7.28 1.41
CA GLY A 43 4.50 7.99 1.63
C GLY A 43 3.46 7.17 2.41
N ARG A 44 2.20 7.20 1.95
CA ARG A 44 1.06 6.53 2.60
C ARG A 44 1.16 5.00 2.56
N GLU A 45 1.72 4.45 1.49
CA GLU A 45 1.95 3.00 1.37
C GLU A 45 2.90 2.53 2.46
N ARG A 46 3.99 3.26 2.71
CA ARG A 46 4.91 2.94 3.80
C ARG A 46 4.23 3.02 5.17
N GLN A 47 3.42 4.05 5.40
CA GLN A 47 2.68 4.23 6.65
C GLN A 47 1.73 3.05 6.90
N GLU A 48 1.03 2.59 5.86
CA GLU A 48 0.16 1.41 5.95
C GLU A 48 0.95 0.16 6.35
N LEU A 49 2.05 -0.12 5.67
CA LEU A 49 2.88 -1.29 5.94
C LEU A 49 3.49 -1.26 7.35
N LEU A 50 3.90 -0.08 7.83
CA LEU A 50 4.41 0.10 9.19
C LEU A 50 3.31 -0.09 10.24
N ALA A 51 2.10 0.42 10.00
CA ALA A 51 0.97 0.26 10.90
C ALA A 51 0.53 -1.21 10.97
N MET A 52 0.49 -1.91 9.84
CA MET A 52 0.24 -3.36 9.79
C MET A 52 1.31 -4.13 10.57
N ALA A 53 2.58 -3.77 10.42
CA ALA A 53 3.67 -4.39 11.20
C ALA A 53 3.57 -4.11 12.71
N ALA A 54 2.98 -2.97 13.11
CA ALA A 54 2.68 -2.63 14.50
C ALA A 54 1.39 -3.31 15.04
N GLY A 55 0.70 -4.11 14.22
CA GLY A 55 -0.53 -4.82 14.59
C GLY A 55 -1.82 -4.03 14.39
N ASN A 56 -1.76 -2.89 13.68
CA ASN A 56 -2.97 -2.16 13.25
C ASN A 56 -3.35 -2.58 11.82
N ASP A 57 -4.35 -3.44 11.70
CA ASP A 57 -4.80 -4.01 10.43
C ASP A 57 -5.62 -3.06 9.56
N ASP A 58 -6.07 -1.91 10.08
CA ASP A 58 -6.86 -0.94 9.31
C ASP A 58 -6.53 0.52 9.71
N PRO A 59 -5.34 1.01 9.34
CA PRO A 59 -4.90 2.36 9.71
C PRO A 59 -5.74 3.47 9.05
N PHE A 60 -6.31 3.21 7.88
CA PHE A 60 -7.02 4.22 7.07
C PHE A 60 -8.54 4.02 7.01
N ASP A 61 -9.13 3.24 7.93
CA ASP A 61 -10.57 2.96 8.00
C ASP A 61 -11.16 2.45 6.65
N MET A 62 -10.47 1.55 5.96
CA MET A 62 -10.94 1.00 4.68
C MET A 62 -12.00 -0.09 4.85
N LYS A 63 -12.05 -0.75 6.02
CA LYS A 63 -13.02 -1.80 6.28
C LYS A 63 -14.37 -1.21 6.69
N VAL A 64 -15.42 -1.97 6.39
CA VAL A 64 -16.77 -1.61 6.84
C VAL A 64 -16.84 -1.74 8.36
N PHE A 65 -17.27 -0.66 9.02
CA PHE A 65 -17.49 -0.65 10.46
C PHE A 65 -18.65 -1.58 10.82
N LYS A 66 -18.38 -2.59 11.64
CA LYS A 66 -19.43 -3.50 12.14
C LYS A 66 -20.11 -2.89 13.35
N ARG A 67 -21.44 -2.85 13.32
CA ARG A 67 -22.25 -2.36 14.44
C ARG A 67 -22.08 -3.29 15.65
N GLY A 68 -21.94 -2.70 16.83
CA GLY A 68 -22.07 -3.37 18.12
C GLY A 68 -23.52 -3.34 18.63
N PRO A 69 -23.75 -3.45 19.95
CA PRO A 69 -25.09 -3.46 20.53
C PRO A 69 -25.84 -2.12 20.36
N GLY A 70 -25.11 -1.01 20.29
CA GLY A 70 -25.63 0.33 19.98
C GLY A 70 -26.80 0.79 20.87
N THR A 71 -26.79 0.41 22.15
CA THR A 71 -27.74 0.90 23.16
C THR A 71 -27.38 2.31 23.60
N LYS A 72 -28.26 2.97 24.37
CA LYS A 72 -27.98 4.32 24.88
C LYS A 72 -26.73 4.37 25.78
N ASP A 73 -26.56 3.34 26.61
CA ASP A 73 -25.44 3.23 27.54
C ASP A 73 -24.16 2.76 26.83
N ASN A 74 -24.29 1.91 25.81
CA ASN A 74 -23.19 1.40 24.99
C ASN A 74 -23.38 1.74 23.50
N PRO A 75 -23.18 3.02 23.11
CA PRO A 75 -23.32 3.46 21.74
C PRO A 75 -22.17 2.91 20.86
N ASN A 76 -22.41 2.86 19.54
CA ASN A 76 -21.37 2.56 18.57
C ASN A 76 -20.34 3.69 18.52
N LEU A 77 -19.09 3.36 18.85
CA LEU A 77 -17.99 4.32 18.91
C LEU A 77 -17.38 4.50 17.53
N ILE A 78 -17.51 5.70 16.97
CA ILE A 78 -17.00 6.03 15.65
C ILE A 78 -15.74 6.90 15.82
N PRO A 79 -14.56 6.44 15.38
CA PRO A 79 -13.35 7.25 15.45
C PRO A 79 -13.49 8.48 14.55
N SER A 80 -13.00 9.64 14.95
CA SER A 80 -12.91 10.84 14.10
C SER A 80 -11.74 11.71 14.52
N HIS A 81 -11.05 12.29 13.55
CA HIS A 81 -10.03 13.33 13.78
C HIS A 81 -10.64 14.74 13.81
N LEU A 82 -11.86 14.89 13.28
CA LEU A 82 -12.59 16.16 13.17
C LEU A 82 -13.75 16.24 14.18
N GLU A 83 -14.28 17.44 14.40
CA GLU A 83 -15.42 17.70 15.28
C GLU A 83 -16.73 17.03 14.83
N LYS A 84 -16.88 16.76 13.53
CA LYS A 84 -18.03 16.07 12.97
C LYS A 84 -17.63 15.05 11.91
N ARG A 85 -18.33 13.91 11.87
CA ARG A 85 -18.15 12.84 10.87
C ARG A 85 -19.50 12.47 10.31
N MET A 86 -19.60 12.36 8.98
CA MET A 86 -20.78 11.82 8.33
C MET A 86 -20.76 10.31 8.45
N ILE A 87 -21.90 9.71 8.83
CA ILE A 87 -22.06 8.25 8.86
C ILE A 87 -23.25 7.85 8.02
N GLY A 88 -23.14 6.68 7.38
CA GLY A 88 -24.23 6.00 6.69
C GLY A 88 -24.61 4.75 7.49
N CYS A 89 -25.85 4.69 7.95
CA CYS A 89 -26.40 3.52 8.63
C CYS A 89 -27.29 2.74 7.65
N ILE A 90 -26.92 1.49 7.42
CA ILE A 90 -27.78 0.47 6.81
C ILE A 90 -28.57 -0.16 7.95
N CYS A 91 -29.84 0.20 8.12
CA CYS A 91 -30.63 -0.19 9.28
C CYS A 91 -30.89 -1.70 9.28
N GLU A 92 -31.35 -2.22 8.15
CA GLU A 92 -31.65 -3.62 7.88
C GLU A 92 -30.71 -4.16 6.80
N GLU A 93 -30.39 -5.47 6.83
CA GLU A 93 -29.38 -6.07 5.95
C GLU A 93 -29.71 -5.93 4.45
N ASP A 94 -30.99 -6.04 4.09
CA ASP A 94 -31.48 -5.96 2.71
C ASP A 94 -31.93 -4.55 2.29
N GLN A 95 -31.65 -3.53 3.10
CA GLN A 95 -32.11 -2.18 2.83
C GLN A 95 -31.36 -1.55 1.63
N THR A 96 -32.11 -1.11 0.63
CA THR A 96 -31.55 -0.50 -0.60
C THR A 96 -31.14 0.96 -0.46
N HIS A 97 -31.48 1.60 0.64
CA HIS A 97 -31.15 2.99 0.92
C HIS A 97 -30.35 3.11 2.22
N ILE A 98 -29.45 4.09 2.25
CA ILE A 98 -28.58 4.35 3.39
C ILE A 98 -29.10 5.59 4.11
N ASN A 99 -29.29 5.50 5.42
CA ASN A 99 -29.62 6.67 6.21
C ASN A 99 -28.33 7.43 6.58
N TRP A 100 -28.20 8.66 6.08
CA TRP A 100 -27.04 9.50 6.29
C TRP A 100 -27.27 10.50 7.41
N MET A 101 -26.34 10.58 8.35
CA MET A 101 -26.41 11.58 9.40
C MET A 101 -25.04 12.14 9.78
N TRP A 102 -25.02 13.42 10.11
CA TRP A 102 -23.89 14.06 10.77
C TRP A 102 -23.88 13.69 12.25
N LEU A 103 -22.77 13.11 12.69
CA LEU A 103 -22.41 13.00 14.10
C LEU A 103 -21.53 14.19 14.49
N HIS A 104 -21.78 14.74 15.67
CA HIS A 104 -20.98 15.79 16.27
C HIS A 104 -20.26 15.23 17.50
N ARG A 105 -19.09 15.79 17.84
CA ARG A 105 -18.34 15.44 19.05
C ARG A 105 -19.16 15.81 20.29
N GLY A 106 -19.13 14.94 21.30
CA GLY A 106 -19.91 15.12 22.54
C GLY A 106 -21.11 14.17 22.59
N ASP A 107 -22.30 14.70 22.33
CA ASP A 107 -23.55 13.98 22.56
C ASP A 107 -23.78 12.86 21.53
N PRO A 108 -24.19 11.66 21.98
CA PRO A 108 -24.49 10.56 21.08
C PRO A 108 -25.76 10.85 20.30
N LYS A 109 -25.77 10.45 19.03
CA LYS A 109 -26.94 10.61 18.14
C LYS A 109 -27.55 9.25 17.83
N ARG A 110 -28.87 9.24 17.73
CA ARG A 110 -29.66 8.05 17.43
C ARG A 110 -30.04 8.04 15.94
N CYS A 111 -29.88 6.89 15.29
CA CYS A 111 -30.42 6.65 13.95
C CYS A 111 -31.90 6.23 14.04
N GLU A 112 -32.65 6.34 12.95
CA GLU A 112 -34.06 5.94 12.85
C GLU A 112 -34.30 4.48 13.27
N CYS A 113 -33.34 3.58 13.04
CA CYS A 113 -33.40 2.18 13.47
C CYS A 113 -33.29 1.96 14.98
N GLY A 114 -32.99 2.99 15.77
CA GLY A 114 -32.85 2.84 17.22
C GLY A 114 -31.43 2.84 17.75
N TYR A 115 -30.45 2.52 16.90
CA TYR A 115 -29.05 2.43 17.34
C TYR A 115 -28.43 3.79 17.63
N TRP A 116 -27.62 3.83 18.68
CA TRP A 116 -26.88 5.00 19.11
C TRP A 116 -25.45 4.99 18.59
N PHE A 117 -24.94 6.17 18.25
CA PHE A 117 -23.59 6.39 17.74
C PHE A 117 -22.96 7.58 18.46
N LYS A 118 -21.67 7.46 18.77
CA LYS A 118 -20.89 8.50 19.46
C LYS A 118 -19.53 8.64 18.81
N ILE A 119 -19.09 9.88 18.60
CA ILE A 119 -17.73 10.13 18.11
C ILE A 119 -16.72 9.95 19.25
N VAL A 120 -15.62 9.27 18.94
CA VAL A 120 -14.42 9.15 19.77
C VAL A 120 -13.25 9.73 19.00
N ASP A 121 -12.31 10.33 19.72
CA ASP A 121 -11.11 10.89 19.11
C ASP A 121 -10.19 9.77 18.62
N ALA A 122 -9.91 9.80 17.32
CA ALA A 122 -9.01 8.85 16.68
C ALA A 122 -7.55 9.18 17.05
N LYS A 123 -6.74 8.15 17.27
CA LYS A 123 -5.30 8.34 17.47
C LYS A 123 -4.66 8.65 16.11
N PRO A 124 -3.79 9.68 16.03
CA PRO A 124 -3.03 9.93 14.81
C PRO A 124 -2.09 8.73 14.54
N LEU A 125 -1.94 8.42 13.25
CA LEU A 125 -0.95 7.44 12.75
C LEU A 125 0.47 8.01 12.79
#